data_AF-A0A7S2TQK3-F1
#
_entry.id   AF-A0A7S2TQK3-F1
#
_cell.length_a   1.000
_cell.length_b   1.000
_cell.length_c   1.000
_cell.angle_alpha   90.00
_cell.angle_beta   90.00
_cell.angle_gamma   90.00
#
_symmetry.space_group_name_H-M   'P 1'
#
loop_
_entity.id
_entity.type
_entity.pdbx_description
1 polymer ?
#
loop_
_entity_poly.entity_id
_entity_poly.type
_entity_poly.pdbx_seq_one_letter_code
_entity_poly.pdbx_strand_id
1 'polypeptide(L)'
;DSMVMAALGAEVTVVERCPVVAALLEDGIRRAKDHWLLSHLRVQVVHADSISYLPRVTEIPDVIYVDPMYPDHEFRTTAAPKEMVILRDLAGNDTDHAELLEVAMESCTGRVVVKRPLRASTVASGSGVQPDNSLAGQSSRFDVYLI
;
A
#
# COMPACT_ATOMS: atom_id res chain seq x y z
N ASP A 1 6.76 -4.26 -1.08
CA ASP A 1 6.36 -3.84 -2.44
C ASP A 1 7.04 -2.56 -2.89
N SER A 2 7.04 -1.49 -2.07
CA SER A 2 7.68 -0.20 -2.38
C SER A 2 9.13 -0.31 -2.90
N MET A 3 9.98 -1.10 -2.24
CA MET A 3 11.37 -1.32 -2.68
C MET A 3 11.47 -2.05 -4.03
N VAL A 4 10.54 -2.94 -4.35
CA VAL A 4 10.50 -3.64 -5.65
C VAL A 4 10.14 -2.65 -6.75
N MET A 5 9.14 -1.79 -6.53
CA MET A 5 8.77 -0.74 -7.47
C MET A 5 9.93 0.24 -7.72
N ALA A 6 10.63 0.65 -6.65
CA ALA A 6 11.81 1.50 -6.76
C ALA A 6 12.96 0.82 -7.53
N ALA A 7 13.18 -0.47 -7.30
CA ALA A 7 14.21 -1.24 -8.02
C ALA A 7 13.90 -1.39 -9.52
N LEU A 8 12.62 -1.32 -9.89
CA LEU A 8 12.17 -1.27 -11.29
C LEU A 8 12.25 0.15 -11.89
N GLY A 9 12.73 1.14 -11.14
CA GLY A 9 13.01 2.51 -11.61
C GLY A 9 12.01 3.58 -11.18
N ALA A 10 10.94 3.20 -10.47
CA ALA A 10 9.94 4.15 -9.99
C ALA A 10 10.49 5.07 -8.90
N GLU A 11 9.95 6.29 -8.84
CA GLU A 11 10.06 7.16 -7.67
C GLU A 11 8.91 6.81 -6.72
N VAL A 12 9.24 6.46 -5.47
CA VAL A 12 8.27 5.88 -4.54
C VAL A 12 8.17 6.72 -3.28
N THR A 13 6.97 7.22 -3.03
CA THR A 13 6.59 7.79 -1.73
C THR A 13 5.79 6.75 -0.97
N VAL A 14 6.29 6.34 0.20
CA VAL A 14 5.59 5.45 1.12
C VAL A 14 4.89 6.31 2.16
N VAL A 15 3.57 6.18 2.26
CA VAL A 15 2.77 6.88 3.28
C VAL A 15 2.33 5.84 4.31
N GLU A 16 2.72 6.05 5.56
CA GLU A 16 2.43 5.14 6.67
C GLU A 16 1.89 5.94 7.85
N ARG A 17 0.77 5.47 8.44
CA ARG A 17 0.10 6.16 9.55
C ARG A 17 0.57 5.70 10.91
N CYS A 18 0.95 4.42 11.03
CA CYS A 18 1.44 3.87 12.28
C CYS A 18 2.83 4.45 12.58
N PRO A 19 3.00 5.22 13.67
CA PRO A 19 4.27 5.90 13.95
C PRO A 19 5.43 4.92 14.15
N VAL A 20 5.16 3.75 14.73
CA VAL A 20 6.19 2.72 14.95
C VAL A 20 6.63 2.13 13.62
N VAL A 21 5.69 1.81 12.72
CA VAL A 21 6.02 1.26 11.40
C VAL A 21 6.71 2.31 10.54
N ALA A 22 6.27 3.56 10.58
CA ALA A 22 6.92 4.67 9.88
C ALA A 22 8.38 4.83 10.32
N ALA A 23 8.66 4.82 11.63
CA ALA A 23 10.02 4.90 12.15
C ALA A 23 10.90 3.70 11.72
N LEU A 24 10.34 2.49 11.69
CA LEU A 24 11.04 1.29 11.19
C LEU A 24 11.35 1.40 9.69
N LEU A 25 10.41 1.94 8.90
CA LEU A 25 10.60 2.19 7.47
C LEU A 25 11.68 3.25 7.24
N GLU A 26 11.62 4.38 7.94
CA GLU A 26 12.63 5.44 7.86
C GLU A 26 14.03 4.93 8.19
N ASP A 27 14.17 4.14 9.26
CA ASP A 27 15.43 3.50 9.61
C ASP A 27 15.94 2.56 8.50
N GLY A 28 15.05 1.73 7.94
CA GLY A 28 15.36 0.82 6.84
C GLY A 28 15.82 1.56 5.58
N ILE A 29 15.10 2.62 5.19
CA ILE A 29 15.44 3.45 4.03
C ILE A 29 16.75 4.20 4.25
N ARG A 30 17.00 4.71 5.46
CA ARG A 30 18.27 5.34 5.81
C ARG A 30 19.44 4.38 5.63
N ARG A 31 19.35 3.16 6.17
CA ARG A 31 20.38 2.13 5.99
C ARG A 31 20.53 1.69 4.53
N ALA A 32 19.44 1.68 3.76
CA ALA A 32 19.49 1.36 2.33
C ALA A 32 20.27 2.43 1.53
N LYS A 33 20.16 3.71 1.89
CA LYS A 33 20.92 4.80 1.25
C LYS A 33 22.43 4.64 1.43
N ASP A 34 22.86 4.09 2.57
CA ASP A 34 24.28 3.82 2.86
C ASP A 34 24.80 2.53 2.20
N HIS A 35 23.91 1.73 1.62
CA HIS A 35 24.27 0.47 0.97
C HIS A 35 24.50 0.67 -0.53
N TRP A 36 25.70 0.32 -1.02
CA TRP A 36 26.12 0.58 -2.42
C TRP A 36 25.10 0.12 -3.47
N LEU A 37 24.50 -1.06 -3.28
CA LEU A 37 23.51 -1.62 -4.22
C LEU A 37 22.14 -0.92 -4.18
N LEU A 38 21.80 -0.25 -3.09
CA LEU A 38 20.46 0.31 -2.86
C LEU A 38 20.44 1.84 -2.85
N SER A 39 21.62 2.47 -2.80
CA SER A 39 21.81 3.92 -2.72
C SER A 39 21.14 4.71 -3.87
N HIS A 40 20.95 4.08 -5.03
CA HIS A 40 20.30 4.69 -6.19
C HIS A 40 18.77 4.66 -6.14
N LEU A 41 18.16 3.96 -5.16
CA LEU A 41 16.71 3.81 -5.08
C LEU A 41 16.06 5.10 -4.57
N ARG A 42 15.09 5.62 -5.32
CA ARG A 42 14.36 6.84 -4.98
C ARG A 42 13.13 6.51 -4.15
N VAL A 43 13.36 6.27 -2.85
CA VAL A 43 12.30 5.98 -1.88
C VAL A 43 12.32 6.99 -0.75
N GLN A 44 11.15 7.53 -0.43
CA GLN A 44 10.92 8.37 0.74
C GLN A 44 9.75 7.84 1.56
N VAL A 45 9.78 8.12 2.86
CA VAL A 45 8.73 7.75 3.81
C VAL A 45 8.09 9.02 4.33
N VAL A 46 6.77 9.05 4.38
CA VAL A 46 5.96 10.11 4.97
C VAL A 46 5.14 9.49 6.08
N HIS A 47 5.38 9.94 7.32
CA HIS A 47 4.50 9.59 8.44
C HIS A 47 3.24 10.46 8.36
N ALA A 48 2.17 9.89 7.81
CA ALA A 48 0.87 10.55 7.70
C ALA A 48 -0.24 9.52 7.48
N ASP A 49 -1.48 9.93 7.75
CA ASP A 49 -2.64 9.17 7.29
C ASP A 49 -2.89 9.48 5.81
N SER A 50 -2.90 8.44 4.98
CA SER A 50 -3.06 8.53 3.51
C SER A 50 -4.33 9.27 3.08
N ILE A 51 -5.45 9.08 3.78
CA ILE A 51 -6.74 9.74 3.48
C ILE A 51 -6.57 11.26 3.64
N SER A 52 -5.86 11.69 4.68
CA SER A 52 -5.61 13.12 4.92
C SER A 52 -4.47 13.71 4.10
N TYR A 53 -3.52 12.89 3.68
CA TYR A 53 -2.29 13.29 3.00
C TYR A 53 -2.50 13.46 1.50
N LEU A 54 -3.12 12.48 0.84
CA LEU A 54 -3.25 12.43 -0.62
C LEU A 54 -3.88 13.70 -1.23
N PRO A 55 -4.98 14.28 -0.67
CA PRO A 55 -5.59 15.50 -1.23
C PRO A 55 -4.69 16.75 -1.15
N ARG A 56 -3.60 16.70 -0.38
CA ARG A 56 -2.67 17.82 -0.15
C ARG A 56 -1.41 17.72 -1.01
N VAL A 57 -1.23 16.61 -1.73
CA VAL A 57 -0.06 16.38 -2.57
C VAL A 57 -0.13 17.28 -3.80
N THR A 58 0.93 18.07 -4.03
CA THR A 58 1.01 18.95 -5.20
C THR A 58 1.55 18.25 -6.44
N GLU A 59 2.42 17.26 -6.23
CA GLU A 59 2.97 16.42 -7.29
C GLU A 59 2.12 15.16 -7.42
N ILE A 60 1.14 15.21 -8.31
CA ILE A 60 0.15 14.14 -8.46
C ILE A 60 0.84 12.88 -8.98
N PRO A 61 0.76 11.73 -8.27
CA PRO A 61 1.38 10.49 -8.70
C PRO A 61 0.67 9.89 -9.93
N ASP A 62 1.44 9.22 -10.79
CA ASP A 62 0.87 8.43 -11.90
C ASP A 62 0.09 7.21 -11.39
N VAL A 63 0.57 6.61 -10.29
CA VAL A 63 0.02 5.38 -9.72
C VAL A 63 -0.04 5.49 -8.21
N ILE A 64 -1.19 5.14 -7.63
CA ILE A 64 -1.32 4.89 -6.19
C ILE A 64 -1.46 3.38 -5.97
N TYR A 65 -0.58 2.84 -5.12
CA TYR A 65 -0.59 1.45 -4.71
C TYR A 65 -1.11 1.32 -3.27
N VAL A 66 -2.12 0.48 -3.09
CA VAL A 66 -2.82 0.28 -1.81
C VAL A 66 -2.71 -1.20 -1.41
N ASP A 67 -2.04 -1.48 -0.29
CA ASP A 67 -1.96 -2.82 0.33
C ASP A 67 -2.44 -2.72 1.78
N PRO A 68 -3.75 -2.69 2.01
CA PRO A 68 -4.29 -2.62 3.36
C PRO A 68 -4.01 -3.90 4.13
N MET A 69 -3.79 -3.79 5.44
CA MET A 69 -3.66 -4.98 6.25
C MET A 69 -5.03 -5.62 6.47
N TYR A 70 -5.27 -6.77 5.85
CA TYR A 70 -6.56 -7.46 6.00
C TYR A 70 -6.67 -8.25 7.30
N PRO A 71 -7.85 -8.21 7.97
CA PRO A 71 -8.15 -9.12 9.07
C PRO A 71 -8.14 -10.56 8.56
N ASP A 72 -7.47 -11.45 9.31
CA ASP A 72 -7.14 -12.82 8.92
C ASP A 72 -8.34 -13.77 8.77
N HIS A 73 -9.53 -13.34 9.15
CA HIS A 73 -10.58 -14.26 9.59
C HIS A 73 -11.21 -15.14 8.50
N GLU A 74 -10.98 -14.88 7.22
CA GLU A 74 -11.76 -15.58 6.19
C GLU A 74 -10.97 -16.58 5.33
N PHE A 75 -9.64 -16.51 5.24
CA PHE A 75 -8.94 -17.17 4.12
C PHE A 75 -7.62 -17.89 4.42
N ARG A 76 -7.19 -18.03 5.68
CA ARG A 76 -5.92 -18.70 6.02
C ARG A 76 -6.09 -19.97 6.85
N THR A 77 -5.55 -21.08 6.33
CA THR A 77 -5.43 -22.37 7.02
C THR A 77 -4.06 -22.56 7.71
N THR A 78 -3.13 -21.60 7.58
CA THR A 78 -1.76 -21.70 8.10
C THR A 78 -1.38 -20.44 8.90
N ALA A 79 -0.73 -20.66 10.05
CA ALA A 79 -0.30 -19.60 10.96
C ALA A 79 0.49 -18.49 10.25
N ALA A 80 0.21 -17.24 10.63
CA ALA A 80 0.98 -16.09 10.18
C ALA A 80 2.44 -16.18 10.64
N PRO A 81 3.42 -15.82 9.79
CA PRO A 81 4.77 -15.57 10.26
C PRO A 81 4.74 -14.61 11.44
N LYS A 82 5.62 -14.82 12.43
CA LYS A 82 5.64 -14.05 13.68
C LYS A 82 5.74 -12.54 13.43
N GLU A 83 6.51 -12.17 12.42
CA GLU A 83 6.72 -10.79 11.97
C GLU A 83 5.41 -10.14 11.53
N MET A 84 4.57 -10.87 10.79
CA MET A 84 3.28 -10.39 10.30
C MET A 84 2.26 -10.24 11.43
N VAL A 85 2.34 -11.08 12.46
CA VAL A 85 1.50 -10.94 13.67
C VAL A 85 1.87 -9.66 14.41
N ILE A 86 3.17 -9.44 14.66
CA ILE A 86 3.66 -8.25 15.37
C ILE A 86 3.29 -6.97 14.63
N LEU A 87 3.48 -6.93 13.30
CA LEU A 87 3.12 -5.76 12.50
C LEU A 87 1.62 -5.46 12.56
N ARG A 88 0.77 -6.49 12.55
CA ARG A 88 -0.67 -6.32 12.68
C ARG A 88 -1.08 -5.78 14.03
N ASP A 89 -0.50 -6.33 15.10
CA ASP A 89 -0.75 -5.84 16.45
C ASP A 89 -0.34 -4.36 16.62
N LEU A 90 0.70 -3.93 15.91
CA LEU A 90 1.17 -2.54 15.93
C LEU A 90 0.33 -1.58 15.08
N ALA A 91 -0.11 -2.00 13.89
CA ALA A 91 -0.85 -1.13 12.98
C ALA A 91 -2.37 -1.13 13.24
N GLY A 92 -2.89 -2.15 13.92
CA GLY A 92 -4.31 -2.26 14.25
C GLY A 92 -5.16 -2.69 13.05
N ASN A 93 -6.48 -2.54 13.18
CA ASN A 93 -7.43 -2.86 12.11
C ASN A 93 -7.74 -1.61 11.29
N ASP A 94 -7.43 -1.67 10.01
CA ASP A 94 -7.86 -0.70 9.03
C ASP A 94 -9.37 -0.91 8.75
N THR A 95 -10.21 0.09 9.02
CA THR A 95 -11.68 0.01 8.79
C THR A 95 -12.15 0.98 7.71
N ASP A 96 -11.24 1.80 7.22
CA ASP A 96 -11.40 2.95 6.35
C ASP A 96 -10.95 2.68 4.90
N HIS A 97 -10.88 1.41 4.51
CA HIS A 97 -10.45 0.99 3.18
C HIS A 97 -11.28 1.58 2.03
N ALA A 98 -12.59 1.76 2.26
CA ALA A 98 -13.50 2.31 1.27
C ALA A 98 -13.18 3.78 0.98
N GLU A 99 -12.99 4.57 2.04
CA GLU A 99 -12.61 5.98 1.96
C GLU A 99 -11.22 6.15 1.35
N LEU A 100 -10.27 5.30 1.74
CA LEU A 100 -8.93 5.30 1.15
C LEU A 100 -8.95 5.05 -0.35
N LEU A 101 -9.79 4.13 -0.84
CA LEU A 101 -9.91 3.87 -2.28
C LEU A 101 -10.46 5.09 -3.02
N GLU A 102 -11.50 5.73 -2.49
CA GLU A 102 -12.10 6.91 -3.12
C GLU A 102 -11.10 8.07 -3.19
N VAL A 103 -10.43 8.38 -2.08
CA VAL A 103 -9.40 9.42 -2.05
C VAL A 103 -8.22 9.07 -2.97
N ALA A 104 -7.81 7.81 -3.04
CA ALA A 104 -6.75 7.38 -3.95
C ALA A 104 -7.14 7.61 -5.42
N MET A 105 -8.37 7.28 -5.80
CA MET A 105 -8.84 7.47 -7.18
C MET A 105 -8.88 8.95 -7.56
N GLU A 106 -9.22 9.83 -6.62
CA GLU A 106 -9.22 11.28 -6.84
C GLU A 106 -7.81 11.91 -6.85
N SER A 107 -6.78 11.18 -6.42
CA SER A 107 -5.44 11.72 -6.15
C SER A 107 -4.33 11.17 -7.06
N CYS A 108 -4.66 10.52 -8.18
CA CYS A 108 -3.67 10.09 -9.18
C CYS A 108 -4.15 10.31 -10.62
N THR A 109 -3.23 10.31 -11.58
CA THR A 109 -3.55 10.56 -13.01
C THR A 109 -3.69 9.29 -13.86
N GLY A 110 -3.13 8.17 -13.44
CA GLY A 110 -3.07 6.95 -14.25
C GLY A 110 -3.95 5.83 -13.73
N ARG A 111 -3.67 5.35 -12.51
CA ARG A 111 -4.40 4.22 -11.92
C ARG A 111 -4.19 4.08 -10.42
N VAL A 112 -5.19 3.49 -9.78
CA VAL A 112 -5.07 2.92 -8.44
C VAL A 112 -4.93 1.40 -8.55
N VAL A 113 -3.99 0.83 -7.81
CA VAL A 113 -3.77 -0.62 -7.73
C VAL A 113 -3.98 -1.07 -6.29
N VAL A 114 -4.95 -1.95 -6.07
CA VAL A 114 -5.27 -2.49 -4.75
C VAL A 114 -4.87 -3.96 -4.69
N LYS A 115 -3.95 -4.29 -3.78
CA LYS A 115 -3.58 -5.69 -3.52
C LYS A 115 -4.63 -6.36 -2.64
N ARG A 116 -5.04 -7.57 -3.04
CA ARG A 116 -6.05 -8.39 -2.36
C ARG A 116 -5.61 -9.84 -2.25
N PRO A 117 -6.00 -10.57 -1.18
CA PRO A 117 -6.01 -12.02 -1.23
C PRO A 117 -6.86 -12.52 -2.41
N LEU A 118 -6.44 -13.61 -3.05
CA LEU A 118 -7.07 -14.09 -4.30
C LEU A 118 -8.60 -14.26 -4.20
N ARG A 119 -9.10 -14.69 -3.04
CA ARG A 119 -10.52 -14.98 -2.77
C ARG A 119 -11.26 -13.91 -1.98
N ALA A 120 -10.60 -12.82 -1.58
CA ALA A 120 -11.27 -11.74 -0.86
C ALA A 120 -12.28 -11.03 -1.76
N SER A 121 -13.34 -10.44 -1.21
CA SER A 121 -14.22 -9.52 -1.96
C SER A 121 -13.42 -8.35 -2.56
N THR A 122 -13.97 -7.64 -3.54
CA THR A 122 -13.42 -6.32 -3.94
C THR A 122 -13.64 -5.32 -2.79
N VAL A 123 -12.82 -4.26 -2.72
CA VAL A 123 -13.07 -3.18 -1.75
C VAL A 123 -14.37 -2.50 -2.18
N ALA A 124 -15.38 -2.53 -1.30
CA ALA A 124 -16.61 -1.80 -1.54
C ALA A 124 -16.36 -0.32 -1.26
N SER A 125 -16.24 0.50 -2.30
CA SER A 125 -16.34 1.96 -2.16
C SER A 125 -17.79 2.34 -1.86
N GLY A 126 -18.03 3.49 -1.22
CA GLY A 126 -19.40 4.01 -1.00
C GLY A 126 -20.13 4.27 -2.32
N SER A 127 -19.37 4.50 -3.38
CA SER A 127 -19.80 4.65 -4.77
C SER A 127 -20.05 3.32 -5.53
N GLY A 128 -19.68 2.17 -4.98
CA GLY A 128 -19.87 0.85 -5.62
C GLY A 128 -18.96 0.56 -6.82
N VAL A 129 -17.85 1.27 -6.95
CA VAL A 129 -16.91 1.18 -8.07
C VAL A 129 -16.27 -0.22 -8.12
N GLN A 130 -16.20 -0.79 -9.32
CA GLN A 130 -15.51 -2.06 -9.59
C GLN A 130 -14.17 -1.81 -10.28
N PRO A 131 -13.18 -2.70 -10.09
CA PRO A 131 -11.92 -2.59 -10.83
C PRO A 131 -12.15 -2.82 -12.33
N ASP A 132 -11.47 -2.04 -13.17
CA ASP A 132 -11.46 -2.20 -14.63
C ASP A 132 -10.79 -3.50 -15.08
N ASN A 133 -9.80 -3.95 -14.31
CA ASN A 133 -9.15 -5.24 -14.50
C ASN A 133 -8.56 -5.76 -13.19
N SER A 134 -8.32 -7.08 -13.11
CA SER A 134 -7.65 -7.72 -11.98
C SER A 134 -6.56 -8.65 -12.47
N LEU A 135 -5.34 -8.46 -11.95
CA LEU A 135 -4.20 -9.33 -12.23
C LEU A 135 -4.08 -10.39 -11.14
N ALA A 136 -4.46 -11.64 -11.46
CA ALA A 136 -4.40 -12.75 -10.51
C ALA A 136 -3.00 -13.38 -10.44
N GLY A 137 -2.47 -13.50 -9.22
CA GLY A 137 -1.31 -14.32 -8.89
C GLY A 137 -1.72 -15.65 -8.24
N GLN A 138 -0.78 -16.31 -7.56
CA GLN A 138 -1.05 -17.59 -6.90
C GLN A 138 -1.86 -17.46 -5.61
N SER A 139 -1.54 -16.47 -4.76
CA SER A 139 -2.16 -16.27 -3.44
C SER A 139 -2.84 -14.91 -3.28
N SER A 140 -2.49 -13.97 -4.16
CA SER A 140 -3.01 -12.60 -4.19
C SER A 140 -3.42 -12.22 -5.60
N ARG A 141 -4.21 -11.16 -5.70
CA ARG A 141 -4.52 -10.46 -6.95
C ARG A 141 -4.32 -8.97 -6.77
N PHE A 142 -4.21 -8.27 -7.88
CA PHE A 142 -4.11 -6.81 -7.93
C PHE A 142 -5.31 -6.27 -8.70
N ASP A 143 -6.23 -5.65 -8.00
CA ASP A 143 -7.40 -4.99 -8.57
C ASP A 143 -6.96 -3.60 -9.06
N VAL A 144 -7.22 -3.28 -10.34
CA VAL A 144 -6.74 -2.07 -11.02
C VAL A 144 -7.94 -1.19 -11.39
N TYR A 145 -7.88 0.07 -10.98
CA TYR A 145 -8.87 1.12 -11.26
C TYR A 145 -8.20 2.19 -12.12
N LEU A 146 -8.73 2.47 -13.30
CA LEU A 146 -8.25 3.50 -14.22
C LEU A 146 -8.90 4.84 -13.90
N ILE A 147 -8.15 5.94 -14.07
CA ILE A 147 -8.60 7.32 -13.84
C ILE A 147 -8.80 8.05 -15.17
#